data_AF-A0A2H3K8I3-F1
#
_entry.id   AF-A0A2H3K8I3-F1
#
_cell.length_a   1.000
_cell.length_b   1.000
_cell.length_c   1.000
_cell.angle_alpha   90.00
_cell.angle_beta   90.00
_cell.angle_gamma   90.00
#
_symmetry.space_group_name_H-M   'P 1'
#
loop_
_entity.id
_entity.type
_entity.pdbx_description
1 polymer ?
#
loop_
_entity_poly.entity_id
_entity_poly.type
_entity_poly.pdbx_seq_one_letter_code
_entity_poly.pdbx_strand_id
1 'polypeptide(L)'
;MITEKEIIDFIEKEYWKSNLQSDSDIFTLLKINGDDCDDLLSKYAEKYNVDMNDFLWYFHYQEEASLTFNFGNIFFKNPHNRVKEIPITPKMLAEFAVLKKWDINYPKHDLPKYRYDIIINYK
;
A
#
# COMPACT_ATOMS: atom_id res chain seq x y z
N MET A 1 -0.67 8.50 23.24
CA MET A 1 -0.49 9.05 21.88
C MET A 1 0.28 7.99 21.10
N ILE A 2 -0.19 7.63 19.91
CA ILE A 2 0.48 6.61 19.09
C ILE A 2 1.73 7.26 18.51
N THR A 3 2.88 6.61 18.69
CA THR A 3 4.18 7.17 18.31
C THR A 3 4.76 6.44 17.11
N GLU A 4 5.66 7.10 16.38
CA GLU A 4 6.39 6.49 15.26
C GLU A 4 7.16 5.25 15.70
N LYS A 5 7.77 5.28 16.90
CA LYS A 5 8.47 4.13 17.47
C LYS A 5 7.51 2.95 17.68
N GLU A 6 6.31 3.21 18.20
CA GLU A 6 5.31 2.16 18.40
C GLU A 6 4.87 1.52 17.08
N ILE A 7 4.70 2.34 16.03
CA ILE A 7 4.42 1.85 14.68
C ILE A 7 5.57 1.00 14.15
N ILE A 8 6.82 1.45 14.31
CA ILE A 8 8.00 0.67 13.91
C ILE A 8 8.03 -0.66 14.68
N ASP A 9 7.89 -0.64 16.00
CA ASP A 9 7.88 -1.84 16.84
C ASP A 9 6.74 -2.81 16.43
N PHE A 10 5.58 -2.29 16.02
CA PHE A 10 4.48 -3.09 15.49
C PHE A 10 4.84 -3.76 14.16
N ILE A 11 5.37 -3.00 13.20
CA ILE A 11 5.74 -3.52 11.88
C ILE A 11 6.83 -4.59 12.02
N GLU A 12 7.85 -4.34 12.84
CA GLU A 12 8.95 -5.29 13.06
C GLU A 12 8.52 -6.57 13.78
N LYS A 13 7.39 -6.53 14.52
CA LYS A 13 6.79 -7.70 15.14
C LYS A 13 6.03 -8.56 14.13
N GLU A 14 5.32 -7.94 13.18
CA GLU A 14 4.55 -8.65 12.15
C GLU A 14 5.44 -9.22 11.03
N TYR A 15 6.57 -8.57 10.74
CA TYR A 15 7.50 -8.98 9.70
C TYR A 15 8.85 -9.37 10.32
N TRP A 16 9.86 -8.51 10.18
CA TRP A 16 11.18 -8.72 10.73
C TRP A 16 11.80 -7.39 11.13
N LYS A 17 12.79 -7.49 12.03
CA LYS A 17 13.58 -6.35 12.46
C LYS A 17 14.31 -5.71 11.28
N SER A 18 14.25 -4.39 11.20
CA SER A 18 14.69 -3.60 10.06
C SER A 18 15.42 -2.35 10.53
N ASN A 19 15.78 -1.47 9.59
CA ASN A 19 16.29 -0.13 9.89
C ASN A 19 15.24 0.95 9.60
N LEU A 20 13.94 0.62 9.73
CA LEU A 20 12.85 1.58 9.54
C LEU A 20 13.09 2.86 10.33
N GLN A 21 13.10 3.98 9.62
CA GLN A 21 13.07 5.32 10.18
C GLN A 21 11.69 5.95 9.95
N SER A 22 11.43 7.05 10.65
CA SER A 22 10.22 7.86 10.56
C SER A 22 9.68 8.07 9.14
N ASP A 23 10.58 8.36 8.19
CA ASP A 23 10.32 8.72 6.80
C ASP A 23 10.66 7.61 5.80
N SER A 24 11.06 6.43 6.28
CA SER A 24 11.35 5.29 5.43
C SER A 24 10.08 4.81 4.73
N ASP A 25 10.18 4.54 3.43
CA ASP A 25 9.15 3.81 2.71
C ASP A 25 9.13 2.35 3.18
N ILE A 26 8.06 1.98 3.89
CA ILE A 26 7.91 0.69 4.56
C ILE A 26 7.97 -0.45 3.55
N PHE A 27 7.24 -0.31 2.43
CA PHE A 27 7.10 -1.39 1.46
C PHE A 27 8.41 -1.65 0.71
N THR A 28 9.07 -0.59 0.26
CA THR A 28 10.38 -0.71 -0.39
C THR A 28 11.46 -1.24 0.56
N LEU A 29 11.51 -0.75 1.81
CA LEU A 29 12.55 -1.15 2.76
C LEU A 29 12.39 -2.62 3.20
N LEU A 30 11.15 -3.06 3.42
CA LEU A 30 10.82 -4.44 3.74
C LEU A 30 10.70 -5.33 2.49
N LYS A 31 10.79 -4.77 1.28
CA LYS A 31 10.66 -5.52 0.02
C LYS A 31 9.38 -6.36 -0.04
N ILE A 32 8.29 -5.83 0.50
CA ILE A 32 6.95 -6.44 0.45
C ILE A 32 6.11 -5.76 -0.64
N ASN A 33 5.15 -6.50 -1.19
CA ASN A 33 4.31 -6.03 -2.29
C ASN A 33 2.97 -6.79 -2.29
N GLY A 34 1.98 -6.33 -3.06
CA GLY A 34 0.70 -7.03 -3.22
C GLY A 34 0.05 -7.41 -1.89
N ASP A 35 -0.33 -8.68 -1.76
CA ASP A 35 -1.05 -9.21 -0.60
C ASP A 35 -0.29 -9.03 0.72
N ASP A 36 1.05 -9.00 0.71
CA ASP A 36 1.83 -8.69 1.91
C ASP A 36 1.59 -7.24 2.37
N CYS A 37 1.42 -6.29 1.46
CA CYS A 37 1.08 -4.91 1.84
C CYS A 37 -0.34 -4.82 2.40
N ASP A 38 -1.28 -5.56 1.81
CA ASP A 38 -2.68 -5.63 2.27
C ASP A 38 -2.79 -6.24 3.67
N ASP A 39 -2.03 -7.30 3.97
CA ASP A 39 -2.01 -7.92 5.31
C ASP A 39 -1.48 -6.94 6.37
N LEU A 40 -0.36 -6.26 6.10
CA LEU A 40 0.19 -5.26 7.04
C LEU A 40 -0.83 -4.16 7.33
N LEU A 41 -1.43 -3.57 6.28
CA LEU A 41 -2.37 -2.46 6.42
C LEU A 41 -3.68 -2.88 7.09
N SER A 42 -4.13 -4.12 6.85
CA SER A 42 -5.33 -4.68 7.51
C SER A 42 -5.10 -4.84 9.02
N LYS A 43 -3.98 -5.44 9.43
CA LYS A 43 -3.60 -5.57 10.85
C LYS A 43 -3.39 -4.22 11.53
N TYR A 44 -2.78 -3.27 10.81
CA TYR A 44 -2.64 -1.90 11.27
C TYR A 44 -4.01 -1.25 11.52
N ALA A 45 -4.93 -1.33 10.55
CA ALA A 45 -6.25 -0.73 10.64
C ALA A 45 -7.07 -1.33 11.79
N GLU A 46 -7.01 -2.65 11.97
CA GLU A 46 -7.65 -3.35 13.10
C GLU A 46 -7.07 -2.90 14.44
N LYS A 47 -5.75 -2.96 14.59
CA LYS A 47 -5.06 -2.65 15.85
C LYS A 47 -5.29 -1.20 16.28
N TYR A 48 -5.30 -0.27 15.33
CA TYR A 48 -5.38 1.16 15.61
C TYR A 48 -6.75 1.77 15.33
N ASN A 49 -7.72 0.98 14.89
CA ASN A 49 -9.08 1.41 14.55
C ASN A 49 -9.07 2.59 13.57
N VAL A 50 -8.37 2.42 12.44
CA VAL A 50 -8.24 3.43 11.39
C VAL A 50 -9.24 3.15 10.28
N ASP A 51 -10.03 4.15 9.91
CA ASP A 51 -10.89 4.07 8.74
C ASP A 51 -10.03 4.10 7.46
N MET A 52 -10.14 3.05 6.64
CA MET A 52 -9.41 2.87 5.39
C MET A 52 -10.27 3.12 4.14
N ASN A 53 -11.48 3.67 4.26
CA ASN A 53 -12.42 3.86 3.15
C ASN A 53 -11.82 4.67 1.97
N ASP A 54 -10.92 5.61 2.27
CA ASP A 54 -10.27 6.47 1.27
C ASP A 54 -8.97 5.87 0.71
N PHE A 55 -8.54 4.68 1.16
CA PHE A 55 -7.28 4.06 0.75
C PHE A 55 -7.28 3.61 -0.72
N LEU A 56 -6.23 3.97 -1.46
CA LEU A 56 -6.03 3.60 -2.87
C LEU A 56 -4.71 2.83 -3.05
N TRP A 57 -4.76 1.50 -2.97
CA TRP A 57 -3.58 0.61 -3.02
C TRP A 57 -2.60 0.91 -4.17
N TYR A 58 -3.13 1.27 -5.33
CA TYR A 58 -2.34 1.45 -6.54
C TYR A 58 -1.44 2.69 -6.51
N PHE A 59 -1.60 3.58 -5.54
CA PHE A 59 -0.61 4.62 -5.28
C PHE A 59 0.59 4.14 -4.47
N HIS A 60 0.55 2.94 -3.88
CA HIS A 60 1.52 2.53 -2.87
C HIS A 60 2.28 1.26 -3.21
N TYR A 61 1.66 0.33 -3.93
CA TYR A 61 2.30 -0.93 -4.33
C TYR A 61 1.65 -1.52 -5.58
N GLN A 62 2.29 -2.54 -6.14
CA GLN A 62 1.81 -3.27 -7.32
C GLN A 62 0.88 -4.41 -6.91
N GLU A 63 -0.08 -4.71 -7.78
CA GLU A 63 -0.97 -5.86 -7.62
C GLU A 63 -0.18 -7.14 -7.92
N GLU A 64 -0.26 -8.17 -7.07
CA GLU A 64 0.51 -9.40 -7.24
C GLU A 64 0.18 -10.13 -8.57
N ALA A 65 -1.08 -10.04 -9.02
CA ALA A 65 -1.51 -10.56 -10.32
C ALA A 65 -0.79 -9.93 -11.53
N SER A 66 -0.14 -8.77 -11.34
CA SER A 66 0.69 -8.12 -12.35
C SER A 66 2.16 -8.57 -12.34
N LEU A 67 2.62 -9.17 -11.23
CA LEU A 67 3.97 -9.72 -11.06
C LEU A 67 4.11 -11.13 -11.63
N THR A 68 3.00 -11.85 -11.78
CA THR A 68 2.94 -13.10 -12.54
C THR A 68 2.87 -12.78 -14.04
N PHE A 69 3.68 -13.47 -14.86
CA PHE A 69 3.84 -13.20 -16.30
C PHE A 69 2.50 -13.25 -17.07
N ASN A 70 1.83 -12.11 -17.18
CA ASN A 70 0.60 -11.95 -17.94
C ASN A 70 0.87 -11.14 -19.21
N PHE A 71 0.70 -11.79 -20.38
CA PHE A 71 0.84 -11.17 -21.69
C PHE A 71 -0.11 -9.97 -21.90
N GLY A 72 -1.22 -9.89 -21.15
CA GLY A 72 -2.13 -8.74 -21.14
C GLY A 72 -1.53 -7.44 -20.60
N ASN A 73 -0.57 -7.51 -19.67
CA ASN A 73 0.09 -6.34 -19.07
C ASN A 73 1.00 -5.58 -20.05
N ILE A 74 1.35 -6.21 -21.18
CA ILE A 74 2.12 -5.59 -22.28
C ILE A 74 1.26 -4.56 -23.02
N PHE A 75 -0.05 -4.79 -23.13
CA PHE A 75 -0.98 -3.90 -23.86
C PHE A 75 -1.83 -3.02 -22.96
N PHE A 76 -2.02 -3.38 -21.68
CA PHE A 76 -2.82 -2.62 -20.72
C PHE A 76 -2.03 -2.38 -19.43
N LYS A 77 -1.66 -1.13 -19.17
CA LYS A 77 -1.00 -0.74 -17.91
C LYS A 77 -1.93 -1.03 -16.72
N ASN A 78 -1.43 -1.75 -15.72
CA ASN A 78 -2.04 -1.87 -14.40
C ASN A 78 -2.24 -0.46 -13.76
N PRO A 79 -3.21 -0.27 -12.85
CA PRO A 79 -3.49 0.99 -12.17
C PRO A 79 -2.27 1.70 -11.56
N HIS A 80 -1.39 0.98 -10.88
CA HIS A 80 -0.17 1.49 -10.24
C HIS A 80 0.79 2.12 -11.26
N ASN A 81 0.95 1.49 -12.44
CA ASN A 81 1.79 2.00 -13.52
C ASN A 81 1.24 3.29 -14.20
N ARG A 82 0.11 3.81 -13.73
CA ARG A 82 -0.55 5.02 -14.24
C ARG A 82 -0.47 6.20 -13.28
N VAL A 83 -0.01 5.98 -12.05
CA VAL A 83 0.09 7.01 -11.02
C VAL A 83 1.53 7.16 -10.56
N LYS A 84 1.83 8.28 -9.90
CA LYS A 84 3.10 8.44 -9.20
C LYS A 84 2.96 7.78 -7.84
N GLU A 85 3.89 6.88 -7.53
CA GLU A 85 3.94 6.21 -6.24
C GLU A 85 4.08 7.20 -5.08
N ILE A 86 3.36 6.92 -3.99
CA ILE A 86 3.37 7.63 -2.72
C ILE A 86 3.87 6.63 -1.68
N PRO A 87 5.00 6.88 -1.00
CA PRO A 87 5.51 5.96 0.01
C PRO A 87 4.58 5.93 1.23
N ILE A 88 4.54 4.80 1.92
CA ILE A 88 3.91 4.69 3.24
C ILE A 88 5.01 4.66 4.29
N THR A 89 4.96 5.61 5.23
CA THR A 89 6.01 5.81 6.23
C THR A 89 5.48 5.58 7.66
N PRO A 90 6.34 5.21 8.63
CA PRO A 90 5.91 5.08 10.01
C PRO A 90 5.30 6.36 10.59
N LYS A 91 5.82 7.53 10.17
CA LYS A 91 5.25 8.83 10.53
C LYS A 91 3.80 8.97 10.09
N MET A 92 3.51 8.70 8.82
CA MET A 92 2.15 8.76 8.29
C MET A 92 1.20 7.84 9.06
N LEU A 93 1.63 6.59 9.29
CA LEU A 93 0.82 5.63 10.04
C LEU A 93 0.59 6.06 11.50
N ALA A 94 1.55 6.71 12.16
CA ALA A 94 1.34 7.25 13.50
C ALA A 94 0.31 8.39 13.49
N GLU A 95 0.40 9.30 12.51
CA GLU A 95 -0.54 10.41 12.34
C GLU A 95 -1.97 9.90 12.05
N PHE A 96 -2.13 8.97 11.10
CA PHE A 96 -3.42 8.38 10.74
C PHE A 96 -4.04 7.60 11.90
N ALA A 97 -3.23 6.93 12.71
CA ALA A 97 -3.69 6.18 13.87
C ALA A 97 -4.21 7.09 14.99
N VAL A 98 -3.65 8.30 15.12
CA VAL A 98 -4.17 9.36 16.01
C VAL A 98 -5.46 9.94 15.45
N LEU A 99 -5.54 10.18 14.14
CA LEU A 99 -6.73 10.73 13.46
C LEU A 99 -7.88 9.71 13.31
N LYS A 100 -7.59 8.42 13.46
CA LYS A 100 -8.52 7.30 13.21
C LYS A 100 -9.04 7.24 11.77
N LYS A 101 -8.29 7.80 10.83
CA LYS A 101 -8.61 7.78 9.40
C LYS A 101 -7.35 7.78 8.56
N TRP A 102 -7.43 7.13 7.40
CA TRP A 102 -6.46 7.27 6.33
C TRP A 102 -6.55 8.68 5.74
N ASP A 103 -5.50 9.49 5.88
CA ASP A 103 -5.56 10.92 5.58
C ASP A 103 -4.58 11.31 4.47
N ILE A 104 -4.68 10.64 3.32
CA ILE A 104 -3.92 10.99 2.11
C ILE A 104 -4.83 11.74 1.14
N ASN A 105 -4.42 12.94 0.76
CA ASN A 105 -5.01 13.66 -0.35
C ASN A 105 -4.40 13.18 -1.68
N TYR A 106 -5.03 12.18 -2.29
CA TYR A 106 -4.52 11.59 -3.53
C TYR A 106 -4.58 12.57 -4.70
N PRO A 107 -3.52 12.64 -5.54
CA PRO A 107 -3.56 13.40 -6.77
C PRO A 107 -4.71 12.96 -7.68
N LYS A 108 -5.19 13.89 -8.51
CA LYS A 108 -6.15 13.55 -9.57
C LYS A 108 -5.58 12.42 -10.44
N HIS A 109 -6.36 11.38 -10.64
CA HIS A 109 -5.99 10.20 -11.40
C HIS A 109 -7.19 9.73 -12.22
N ASP A 110 -6.93 9.10 -13.36
CA ASP A 110 -7.96 8.53 -14.22
C ASP A 110 -7.73 7.03 -14.33
N LEU A 111 -8.65 6.24 -13.79
CA LEU A 111 -8.67 4.80 -13.98
C LEU A 111 -9.48 4.46 -15.24
N PRO A 112 -9.07 3.43 -16.01
CA PRO A 112 -9.87 2.98 -17.14
C PRO A 112 -11.23 2.45 -16.64
N LYS A 113 -12.30 2.74 -17.39
CA LYS A 113 -13.66 2.24 -17.09
C LYS A 113 -13.73 0.70 -17.02
N TYR A 114 -12.81 0.02 -17.69
CA TYR A 114 -12.71 -1.44 -17.74
C TYR A 114 -11.26 -1.88 -17.47
N ARG A 115 -11.08 -2.86 -16.59
CA ARG A 115 -9.79 -3.54 -16.32
C ARG A 115 -9.57 -4.67 -17.33
N TYR A 116 -9.33 -4.32 -18.60
CA TYR A 116 -9.05 -5.32 -19.65
C TYR A 116 -7.77 -6.13 -19.38
N ASP A 117 -6.86 -5.57 -18.59
CA ASP A 117 -5.70 -6.27 -18.02
C ASP A 117 -6.12 -7.52 -17.23
N ILE A 118 -7.28 -7.53 -16.59
CA ILE A 118 -7.82 -8.71 -15.89
C ILE A 118 -8.61 -9.62 -16.85
N ILE A 119 -9.45 -9.03 -17.72
CA ILE A 119 -10.39 -9.77 -18.57
C ILE A 119 -9.68 -10.70 -19.58
N ILE A 120 -8.52 -10.29 -20.09
CA ILE A 120 -7.77 -11.07 -21.09
C ILE A 120 -7.01 -12.25 -20.47
N ASN A 121 -6.73 -12.23 -19.16
CA ASN A 121 -6.00 -13.29 -18.47
C ASN A 121 -6.86 -14.54 -18.14
N TYR A 122 -8.17 -14.51 -18.42
CA TYR A 122 -9.10 -15.63 -18.19
C TYR A 122 -9.55 -16.36 -19.47
N LYS A 123 -8.82 -16.19 -20.60
CA LYS A 123 -9.09 -16.92 -21.85
C LYS A 123 -7.92 -17.77 -22.30
#